data_AF-A0A358M6R2-F1
#
_entry.id   AF-A0A358M6R2-F1
#
_cell.length_a   1.000
_cell.length_b   1.000
_cell.length_c   1.000
_cell.angle_alpha   90.00
_cell.angle_beta   90.00
_cell.angle_gamma   90.00
#
_symmetry.space_group_name_H-M   'P 1'
#
loop_
_entity.id
_entity.type
_entity.pdbx_description
1 polymer ?
#
loop_
_entity_poly.entity_id
_entity_poly.type
_entity_poly.pdbx_seq_one_letter_code
_entity_poly.pdbx_strand_id
1 'polypeptide(L)'
;MSLTEGDALAQNLLILAYEKPLTVSALSKAIGVASAYVEPVINKLVDGELMKRMGDGKIYTDFIIYHASDYVKYIHEAEAFTEKHSGAYIEPLQAAIQELKATSFYSKRLERFLMLQIAASGLYESMESVREKPQIFPDRPNGGRWIAFATIYSPNYTIPRDRSGKENYMLAAANLKRYNFETSLDPAVSKKHQGYGFPLHQELEDNMLKLFYLIKKKIDPETVDLDARMIKGIPLLEECGFITTENGIPVLTHRQEKLFFEICRKAQKVFGDNVREPLAQYCKTHRKEIPPHLKSVPEQKRTMPYEPNGMMFAYEAIRQGVQPRNLGYPCPETVAVFDEPAISLRTKKHSVNGKTIPQIEDLA
;
A
#
# COMPACT_ATOMS: atom_id res chain seq x y z
N MET A 1 7.46 14.51 2.61
CA MET A 1 7.26 14.64 4.07
C MET A 1 5.92 15.32 4.34
N SER A 2 5.16 14.84 5.32
CA SER A 2 3.87 15.45 5.68
C SER A 2 4.11 16.79 6.40
N LEU A 3 3.25 17.78 6.18
CA LEU A 3 3.34 19.11 6.81
C LEU A 3 3.20 19.08 8.34
N THR A 4 2.64 17.98 8.87
CA THR A 4 2.27 17.80 10.28
C THR A 4 3.08 16.73 11.00
N GLU A 5 4.02 16.08 10.32
CA GLU A 5 4.86 15.02 10.89
C GLU A 5 5.78 15.60 11.96
N GLY A 6 5.70 15.08 13.19
CA GLY A 6 6.44 15.62 14.34
C GLY A 6 5.93 16.96 14.90
N ASP A 7 4.87 17.54 14.34
CA ASP A 7 4.34 18.86 14.74
C ASP A 7 3.03 18.72 15.51
N ALA A 8 3.14 18.58 16.85
CA ALA A 8 1.99 18.43 17.74
C ALA A 8 1.07 19.67 17.76
N LEU A 9 1.64 20.87 17.56
CA LEU A 9 0.87 22.11 17.50
C LEU A 9 -0.05 22.10 16.27
N ALA A 10 0.50 21.79 15.10
CA ALA A 10 -0.28 21.66 13.87
C ALA A 10 -1.39 20.60 13.97
N GLN A 11 -1.08 19.43 14.52
CA GLN A 11 -2.05 18.35 14.70
C GLN A 11 -3.21 18.76 15.62
N ASN A 12 -2.92 19.41 16.75
CA ASN A 12 -3.95 19.86 17.69
C ASN A 12 -4.84 20.96 17.10
N LEU A 13 -4.27 21.88 16.32
CA LEU A 13 -5.04 22.92 15.62
C LEU A 13 -6.04 22.31 14.62
N LEU A 14 -5.61 21.28 13.87
CA LEU A 14 -6.49 20.57 12.95
C LEU A 14 -7.63 19.85 13.66
N ILE A 15 -7.36 19.23 14.82
CA ILE A 15 -8.38 18.56 15.63
C ILE A 15 -9.39 19.57 16.18
N LEU A 16 -8.93 20.69 16.74
CA LEU A 16 -9.79 21.72 17.34
C LEU A 16 -10.71 22.39 16.31
N ALA A 17 -10.20 22.60 15.09
CA ALA A 17 -10.92 23.25 14.01
C ALA A 17 -11.76 22.30 13.13
N TYR A 18 -11.87 21.02 13.53
CA TYR A 18 -12.60 20.00 12.76
C TYR A 18 -14.11 20.07 12.95
N GLU A 19 -14.61 20.17 14.19
CA GLU A 19 -16.06 20.12 14.46
C GLU A 19 -16.78 21.41 14.05
N LYS A 20 -16.11 22.54 14.17
CA LYS A 20 -16.65 23.85 13.80
C LYS A 20 -15.55 24.82 13.37
N PRO A 21 -15.84 25.76 12.46
CA PRO A 21 -14.91 26.84 12.14
C PRO A 21 -14.62 27.74 13.35
N LEU A 22 -13.36 28.09 13.55
CA LEU A 22 -12.86 28.87 14.69
C LEU A 22 -11.97 30.03 14.24
N THR A 23 -11.90 31.10 15.03
CA THR A 23 -10.94 32.19 14.79
C THR A 23 -9.56 31.83 15.34
N VAL A 24 -8.50 32.50 14.86
CA VAL A 24 -7.13 32.34 15.39
C VAL A 24 -7.10 32.56 16.91
N SER A 25 -7.81 33.58 17.41
CA SER A 25 -7.90 33.86 18.85
C SER A 25 -8.56 32.72 19.63
N ALA A 26 -9.65 32.14 19.10
CA ALA A 26 -10.31 31.00 19.74
C ALA A 26 -9.41 29.75 19.79
N LEU A 27 -8.68 29.47 18.71
CA LEU A 27 -7.72 28.36 18.63
C LEU A 27 -6.55 28.58 19.61
N SER A 28 -5.97 29.78 19.62
CA SER A 28 -4.91 30.19 20.54
C SER A 28 -5.31 30.03 22.01
N LYS A 29 -6.53 30.45 22.36
CA LYS A 29 -7.07 30.25 23.72
C LYS A 29 -7.28 28.77 24.06
N ALA A 30 -7.80 27.98 23.13
CA ALA A 30 -8.09 26.56 23.36
C ALA A 30 -6.82 25.72 23.58
N ILE A 31 -5.74 26.04 22.86
CA ILE A 31 -4.47 25.31 22.94
C ILE A 31 -3.51 25.86 24.01
N GLY A 32 -3.78 27.06 24.54
CA GLY A 32 -2.93 27.70 25.55
C GLY A 32 -1.62 28.28 24.99
N VAL A 33 -1.56 28.56 23.68
CA VAL A 33 -0.37 29.10 22.99
C VAL A 33 -0.71 30.49 22.45
N ALA A 34 0.18 31.45 22.62
CA ALA A 34 -0.04 32.83 22.15
C ALA A 34 -0.26 32.88 20.62
N SER A 35 -1.15 33.78 20.18
CA SER A 35 -1.57 33.84 18.77
C SER A 35 -0.41 34.07 17.80
N ALA A 36 0.64 34.79 18.23
CA ALA A 36 1.85 35.02 17.44
C ALA A 36 2.59 33.73 17.03
N TYR A 37 2.43 32.62 17.79
CA TYR A 37 2.99 31.31 17.44
C TYR A 37 1.98 30.42 16.69
N VAL A 38 0.68 30.61 16.93
CA VAL A 38 -0.38 29.83 16.27
C VAL A 38 -0.61 30.29 14.83
N GLU A 39 -0.56 31.59 14.58
CA GLU A 39 -0.86 32.18 13.28
C GLU A 39 0.09 31.71 12.16
N PRO A 40 1.42 31.65 12.35
CA PRO A 40 2.33 31.09 11.33
C PRO A 40 2.02 29.63 11.00
N VAL A 41 1.66 28.80 12.00
CA VAL A 41 1.29 27.39 11.78
C VAL A 41 -0.01 27.28 11.00
N ILE A 42 -1.02 28.10 11.35
CA ILE A 42 -2.28 28.18 10.59
C ILE A 42 -2.01 28.59 9.14
N ASN A 43 -1.17 29.60 8.90
CA ASN A 43 -0.82 30.02 7.53
C ASN A 43 -0.23 28.86 6.74
N LYS A 44 0.77 28.17 7.31
CA LYS A 44 1.36 26.97 6.70
C LYS A 44 0.31 25.89 6.38
N LEU A 45 -0.65 25.66 7.28
CA LEU A 45 -1.72 24.66 7.07
C LEU A 45 -2.74 25.10 6.01
N VAL A 46 -3.03 26.39 5.91
CA VAL A 46 -3.91 26.96 4.89
C VAL A 46 -3.23 26.93 3.52
N ASP A 47 -1.98 27.36 3.44
CA ASP A 47 -1.16 27.35 2.21
C ASP A 47 -0.94 25.91 1.72
N GLY A 48 -0.84 24.96 2.66
CA GLY A 48 -0.79 23.53 2.40
C GLY A 48 -2.14 22.87 2.11
N GLU A 49 -3.24 23.64 2.06
CA GLU A 49 -4.61 23.18 1.82
C GLU A 49 -5.14 22.10 2.79
N LEU A 50 -4.58 22.05 4.00
CA LEU A 50 -5.08 21.22 5.11
C LEU A 50 -6.17 21.95 5.92
N MET A 51 -6.16 23.28 5.90
CA MET A 51 -7.20 24.14 6.47
C MET A 51 -7.74 25.12 5.42
N LYS A 52 -8.95 25.64 5.64
CA LYS A 52 -9.54 26.71 4.83
C LYS A 52 -9.99 27.89 5.67
N ARG A 53 -9.77 29.09 5.13
CA ARG A 53 -10.30 30.36 5.67
C ARG A 53 -11.66 30.66 5.07
N MET A 54 -12.59 31.06 5.92
CA MET A 54 -13.91 31.56 5.56
C MET A 54 -13.88 33.08 5.40
N GLY A 55 -14.85 33.65 4.70
CA GLY A 55 -14.95 35.10 4.48
C GLY A 55 -15.09 35.93 5.76
N ASP A 56 -15.55 35.32 6.87
CA ASP A 56 -15.66 35.95 8.19
C ASP A 56 -14.39 35.82 9.05
N GLY A 57 -13.28 35.34 8.48
CA GLY A 57 -12.00 35.17 9.15
C GLY A 57 -11.90 33.91 10.03
N LYS A 58 -12.94 33.07 10.09
CA LYS A 58 -12.85 31.74 10.72
C LYS A 58 -12.07 30.77 9.84
N ILE A 59 -11.49 29.77 10.47
CA ILE A 59 -10.71 28.72 9.82
C ILE A 59 -11.25 27.37 10.28
N TYR A 60 -11.23 26.39 9.38
CA TYR A 60 -11.59 25.00 9.69
C TYR A 60 -10.65 24.02 8.97
N THR A 61 -10.62 22.77 9.44
CA THR A 61 -9.87 21.67 8.82
C THR A 61 -10.60 21.14 7.60
N ASP A 62 -10.02 21.18 6.40
CA ASP A 62 -10.76 20.86 5.14
C ASP A 62 -10.66 19.40 4.70
N PHE A 63 -10.56 18.48 5.65
CA PHE A 63 -10.56 17.04 5.40
C PHE A 63 -11.22 16.26 6.53
N ILE A 64 -11.58 15.00 6.25
CA ILE A 64 -12.23 14.13 7.23
C ILE A 64 -11.23 13.60 8.27
N ILE A 65 -11.63 13.64 9.53
CA ILE A 65 -10.90 13.02 10.63
C ILE A 65 -11.71 11.82 11.14
N TYR A 66 -11.08 10.66 11.16
CA TYR A 66 -11.59 9.43 11.77
C TYR A 66 -11.16 9.33 13.24
N HIS A 67 -11.95 8.60 14.01
CA HIS A 67 -11.49 8.03 15.28
C HIS A 67 -11.04 6.61 15.04
N ALA A 68 -10.08 6.12 15.82
CA ALA A 68 -9.66 4.73 15.72
C ALA A 68 -10.84 3.73 15.92
N SER A 69 -11.85 4.12 16.71
CA SER A 69 -13.11 3.37 16.89
C SER A 69 -13.96 3.27 15.62
N ASP A 70 -13.82 4.17 14.65
CA ASP A 70 -14.56 4.09 13.39
C ASP A 70 -14.25 2.78 12.66
N TYR A 71 -12.99 2.34 12.67
CA TYR A 71 -12.53 1.13 11.98
C TYR A 71 -13.01 -0.18 12.62
N VAL A 72 -13.61 -0.13 13.81
CA VAL A 72 -14.19 -1.31 14.48
C VAL A 72 -15.69 -1.21 14.68
N LYS A 73 -16.30 -0.05 14.40
CA LYS A 73 -17.72 0.23 14.66
C LYS A 73 -18.65 -0.81 14.03
N TYR A 74 -18.36 -1.22 12.80
CA TYR A 74 -19.18 -2.16 12.02
C TYR A 74 -18.41 -3.43 11.65
N ILE A 75 -17.38 -3.79 12.42
CA ILE A 75 -16.46 -4.87 12.01
C ILE A 75 -17.15 -6.22 11.89
N HIS A 76 -18.09 -6.53 12.78
CA HIS A 76 -18.86 -7.78 12.72
C HIS A 76 -19.89 -7.79 11.60
N GLU A 77 -20.46 -6.64 11.25
CA GLU A 77 -21.35 -6.53 10.08
C GLU A 77 -20.57 -6.70 8.78
N ALA A 78 -19.36 -6.14 8.71
CA ALA A 78 -18.45 -6.34 7.60
C ALA A 78 -17.96 -7.80 7.48
N GLU A 79 -17.73 -8.49 8.61
CA GLU A 79 -17.45 -9.93 8.65
C GLU A 79 -18.63 -10.75 8.12
N ALA A 80 -19.85 -10.48 8.62
CA ALA A 80 -21.06 -11.17 8.17
C ALA A 80 -21.36 -10.91 6.68
N PHE A 81 -21.13 -9.68 6.21
CA PHE A 81 -21.19 -9.33 4.80
C PHE A 81 -20.21 -10.18 3.98
N THR A 82 -18.96 -10.25 4.43
CA THR A 82 -17.90 -11.01 3.76
C THR A 82 -18.24 -12.49 3.69
N GLU A 83 -18.68 -13.10 4.79
CA GLU A 83 -19.06 -14.51 4.83
C GLU A 83 -20.20 -14.78 3.85
N LYS A 84 -21.27 -13.98 3.89
CA LYS A 84 -22.43 -14.09 3.01
C LYS A 84 -22.08 -13.95 1.53
N HIS A 85 -21.14 -13.06 1.20
CA HIS A 85 -20.75 -12.75 -0.18
C HIS A 85 -19.43 -13.39 -0.60
N SER A 86 -18.93 -14.35 0.18
CA SER A 86 -17.63 -15.02 -0.05
C SER A 86 -17.53 -15.70 -1.42
N GLY A 87 -18.63 -16.31 -1.90
CA GLY A 87 -18.70 -16.94 -3.22
C GLY A 87 -18.37 -16.00 -4.37
N ALA A 88 -18.77 -14.72 -4.26
CA ALA A 88 -18.47 -13.70 -5.28
C ALA A 88 -16.95 -13.49 -5.48
N TYR A 89 -16.16 -13.78 -4.46
CA TYR A 89 -14.71 -13.68 -4.48
C TYR A 89 -14.02 -15.03 -4.74
N ILE A 90 -14.48 -16.09 -4.07
CA ILE A 90 -13.83 -17.42 -4.10
C ILE A 90 -13.92 -18.06 -5.49
N GLU A 91 -15.06 -17.96 -6.17
CA GLU A 91 -15.25 -18.53 -7.51
C GLU A 91 -14.25 -17.95 -8.54
N PRO A 92 -14.17 -16.62 -8.74
CA PRO A 92 -13.19 -16.05 -9.67
C PRO A 92 -11.75 -16.23 -9.19
N LEU A 93 -11.50 -16.26 -7.88
CA LEU A 93 -10.17 -16.58 -7.34
C LEU A 93 -9.73 -17.99 -7.73
N GLN A 94 -10.58 -19.01 -7.55
CA GLN A 94 -10.26 -20.39 -7.91
C GLN A 94 -9.97 -20.54 -9.41
N ALA A 95 -10.77 -19.89 -10.26
CA ALA A 95 -10.54 -19.87 -11.71
C ALA A 95 -9.17 -19.23 -12.05
N ALA A 96 -8.86 -18.08 -11.43
CA ALA A 96 -7.59 -17.39 -11.61
C ALA A 96 -6.39 -18.21 -11.13
N ILE A 97 -6.54 -18.96 -10.04
CA ILE A 97 -5.51 -19.88 -9.53
C ILE A 97 -5.23 -20.98 -10.56
N GLN A 98 -6.25 -21.55 -11.21
CA GLN A 98 -6.05 -22.56 -12.26
C GLN A 98 -5.35 -21.97 -13.48
N GLU A 99 -5.75 -20.77 -13.91
CA GLU A 99 -5.08 -20.07 -15.02
C GLU A 99 -3.61 -19.78 -14.68
N LEU A 100 -3.32 -19.33 -13.45
CA LEU A 100 -1.96 -19.10 -12.99
C LEU A 100 -1.14 -20.40 -12.95
N LYS A 101 -1.70 -21.52 -12.46
CA LYS A 101 -1.04 -22.83 -12.42
C LYS A 101 -0.64 -23.36 -13.79
N ALA A 102 -1.36 -22.97 -14.84
CA ALA A 102 -1.02 -23.33 -16.22
C ALA A 102 0.16 -22.50 -16.79
N THR A 103 0.61 -21.45 -16.10
CA THR A 103 1.74 -20.64 -16.54
C THR A 103 3.09 -21.25 -16.13
N SER A 104 4.13 -20.96 -16.91
CA SER A 104 5.49 -21.45 -16.63
C SER A 104 6.17 -20.77 -15.43
N PHE A 105 5.55 -19.76 -14.84
CA PHE A 105 6.10 -18.94 -13.76
C PHE A 105 5.29 -19.04 -12.46
N TYR A 106 4.39 -20.02 -12.38
CA TYR A 106 3.62 -20.30 -11.19
C TYR A 106 4.52 -20.56 -9.97
N SER A 107 4.10 -20.02 -8.82
CA SER A 107 4.59 -20.43 -7.51
C SER A 107 3.50 -20.23 -6.46
N LYS A 108 3.55 -20.97 -5.35
CA LYS A 108 2.61 -20.78 -4.23
C LYS A 108 2.66 -19.37 -3.64
N ARG A 109 3.85 -18.72 -3.66
CA ARG A 109 4.01 -17.33 -3.22
C ARG A 109 3.27 -16.36 -4.15
N LEU A 110 3.34 -16.59 -5.46
CA LEU A 110 2.61 -15.80 -6.45
C LEU A 110 1.09 -16.04 -6.40
N GLU A 111 0.65 -17.28 -6.10
CA GLU A 111 -0.77 -17.61 -5.84
C GLU A 111 -1.33 -16.82 -4.65
N ARG A 112 -0.56 -16.70 -3.56
CA ARG A 112 -0.93 -15.88 -2.40
C ARG A 112 -1.00 -14.39 -2.75
N PHE A 113 -0.04 -13.89 -3.53
CA PHE A 113 -0.05 -12.51 -4.01
C PHE A 113 -1.28 -12.23 -4.90
N LEU A 114 -1.61 -13.17 -5.80
CA LEU A 114 -2.80 -13.13 -6.66
C LEU A 114 -4.08 -12.97 -5.83
N MET A 115 -4.24 -13.78 -4.78
CA MET A 115 -5.38 -13.72 -3.86
C MET A 115 -5.55 -12.31 -3.29
N LEU A 116 -4.49 -11.74 -2.71
CA LEU A 116 -4.54 -10.38 -2.14
C LEU A 116 -4.81 -9.30 -3.20
N GLN A 117 -4.20 -9.43 -4.38
CA GLN A 117 -4.37 -8.49 -5.49
C GLN A 117 -5.80 -8.46 -6.01
N ILE A 118 -6.46 -9.63 -6.12
CA ILE A 118 -7.86 -9.74 -6.53
C ILE A 118 -8.78 -9.12 -5.46
N ALA A 119 -8.58 -9.46 -4.19
CA ALA A 119 -9.41 -8.97 -3.10
C ALA A 119 -9.34 -7.43 -2.96
N ALA A 120 -8.13 -6.87 -2.99
CA ALA A 120 -7.91 -5.45 -2.80
C ALA A 120 -8.47 -4.62 -3.97
N SER A 121 -8.09 -4.97 -5.20
CA SER A 121 -8.46 -4.15 -6.37
C SER A 121 -9.90 -4.38 -6.79
N GLY A 122 -10.41 -5.62 -6.70
CA GLY A 122 -11.79 -5.93 -7.07
C GLY A 122 -12.82 -5.18 -6.21
N LEU A 123 -12.58 -5.06 -4.90
CA LEU A 123 -13.41 -4.23 -4.01
C LEU A 123 -13.33 -2.75 -4.38
N TYR A 124 -12.11 -2.22 -4.57
CA TYR A 124 -11.92 -0.82 -4.92
C TYR A 124 -12.67 -0.45 -6.22
N GLU A 125 -12.45 -1.23 -7.28
CA GLU A 125 -13.04 -1.02 -8.61
C GLU A 125 -14.56 -1.25 -8.62
N SER A 126 -15.07 -2.16 -7.79
CA SER A 126 -16.52 -2.44 -7.72
C SER A 126 -17.35 -1.18 -7.44
N MET A 127 -16.80 -0.27 -6.62
CA MET A 127 -17.49 0.92 -6.14
C MET A 127 -17.25 2.17 -7.00
N GLU A 128 -16.26 2.17 -7.90
CA GLU A 128 -15.87 3.37 -8.66
C GLU A 128 -17.04 3.95 -9.48
N SER A 129 -17.81 3.08 -10.12
CA SER A 129 -18.92 3.47 -11.01
C SER A 129 -20.24 3.82 -10.30
N VAL A 130 -20.38 3.49 -9.02
CA VAL A 130 -21.64 3.65 -8.25
C VAL A 130 -21.58 4.74 -7.20
N ARG A 131 -20.41 5.34 -6.97
CA ARG A 131 -20.27 6.49 -6.08
C ARG A 131 -20.86 7.73 -6.76
N GLU A 132 -21.78 8.40 -6.06
CA GLU A 132 -22.46 9.61 -6.52
C GLU A 132 -21.46 10.76 -6.74
N LYS A 133 -20.43 10.83 -5.91
CA LYS A 133 -19.33 11.79 -6.04
C LYS A 133 -18.04 11.07 -6.41
N PRO A 134 -17.50 11.28 -7.62
CA PRO A 134 -16.23 10.68 -8.00
C PRO A 134 -15.11 11.19 -7.08
N GLN A 135 -14.08 10.35 -6.93
CA GLN A 135 -12.88 10.73 -6.20
C GLN A 135 -12.03 11.66 -7.07
N ILE A 136 -12.25 12.96 -6.94
CA ILE A 136 -11.44 13.96 -7.63
C ILE A 136 -10.21 14.26 -6.78
N PHE A 137 -9.03 13.96 -7.31
CA PHE A 137 -7.77 14.38 -6.72
C PHE A 137 -7.40 15.77 -7.26
N PRO A 138 -7.55 16.84 -6.46
CA PRO A 138 -7.24 18.20 -6.90
C PRO A 138 -5.71 18.39 -7.02
N ASP A 139 -5.30 19.25 -7.94
CA ASP A 139 -3.92 19.74 -8.03
C ASP A 139 -3.62 20.63 -6.83
N ARG A 140 -2.42 20.46 -6.26
CA ARG A 140 -2.03 21.09 -5.01
C ARG A 140 -0.89 22.08 -5.24
N PRO A 141 -0.85 23.23 -4.52
CA PRO A 141 0.16 24.27 -4.73
C PRO A 141 1.61 23.78 -4.68
N ASN A 142 1.88 22.75 -3.87
CA ASN A 142 3.21 22.15 -3.70
C ASN A 142 3.46 20.92 -4.59
N GLY A 143 2.64 20.73 -5.62
CA GLY A 143 2.72 19.61 -6.54
C GLY A 143 1.96 18.36 -6.09
N GLY A 144 1.64 17.52 -7.07
CA GLY A 144 0.89 16.28 -6.88
C GLY A 144 -0.63 16.49 -6.80
N ARG A 145 -1.34 15.35 -6.75
CA ARG A 145 -2.81 15.29 -6.69
C ARG A 145 -3.21 14.39 -5.52
N TRP A 146 -3.73 14.97 -4.44
CA TRP A 146 -3.97 14.22 -3.19
C TRP A 146 -5.21 14.69 -2.41
N ILE A 147 -5.78 13.75 -1.65
CA ILE A 147 -6.88 13.96 -0.72
C ILE A 147 -6.37 13.63 0.68
N ALA A 148 -6.40 14.61 1.58
CA ALA A 148 -6.05 14.40 2.98
C ALA A 148 -7.18 13.68 3.73
N PHE A 149 -6.79 12.91 4.74
CA PHE A 149 -7.63 12.39 5.81
C PHE A 149 -6.71 12.07 6.99
N ALA A 150 -7.26 12.04 8.20
CA ALA A 150 -6.48 11.70 9.40
C ALA A 150 -7.24 10.74 10.30
N THR A 151 -6.51 10.07 11.19
CA THR A 151 -7.08 9.23 12.24
C THR A 151 -6.56 9.72 13.59
N ILE A 152 -7.46 9.97 14.52
CA ILE A 152 -7.12 10.26 15.92
C ILE A 152 -7.01 8.93 16.66
N TYR A 153 -5.86 8.74 17.31
CA TYR A 153 -5.59 7.66 18.24
C TYR A 153 -5.60 8.18 19.67
N SER A 154 -6.21 7.44 20.59
CA SER A 154 -6.10 7.75 22.03
C SER A 154 -4.65 7.52 22.49
N PRO A 155 -4.17 8.20 23.56
CA PRO A 155 -2.79 8.09 24.04
C PRO A 155 -2.31 6.66 24.35
N ASN A 156 -3.24 5.75 24.67
CA ASN A 156 -2.97 4.33 24.96
C ASN A 156 -3.62 3.39 23.92
N TYR A 157 -3.80 3.86 22.69
CA TYR A 157 -4.42 3.05 21.66
C TYR A 157 -3.56 1.83 21.34
N THR A 158 -4.13 0.66 21.53
CA THR A 158 -3.66 -0.59 20.97
C THR A 158 -4.57 -0.99 19.83
N ILE A 159 -4.01 -1.59 18.78
CA ILE A 159 -4.83 -2.12 17.68
C ILE A 159 -5.78 -3.17 18.28
N PRO A 160 -7.12 -2.98 18.20
CA PRO A 160 -8.06 -3.94 18.74
C PRO A 160 -7.82 -5.32 18.14
N ARG A 161 -7.99 -6.38 18.95
CA ARG A 161 -7.80 -7.76 18.51
C ARG A 161 -8.58 -8.07 17.23
N ASP A 162 -9.79 -7.55 17.13
CA ASP A 162 -10.70 -7.78 16.00
C ASP A 162 -10.24 -7.07 14.72
N ARG A 163 -9.38 -6.05 14.83
CA ARG A 163 -8.75 -5.34 13.69
C ARG A 163 -7.43 -5.97 13.26
N SER A 164 -6.71 -6.61 14.18
CA SER A 164 -5.44 -7.29 13.89
C SER A 164 -5.65 -8.35 12.83
N GLY A 165 -5.08 -8.18 11.64
CA GLY A 165 -5.49 -9.02 10.50
C GLY A 165 -5.76 -8.26 9.21
N LYS A 166 -6.33 -7.07 9.35
CA LYS A 166 -7.28 -6.60 8.33
C LYS A 166 -6.79 -5.38 7.55
N GLU A 167 -5.48 -5.20 7.48
CA GLU A 167 -4.81 -4.01 6.92
C GLU A 167 -4.07 -4.36 5.61
N ASN A 168 -3.96 -3.39 4.69
CA ASN A 168 -3.35 -3.57 3.37
C ASN A 168 -2.74 -2.24 2.88
N TYR A 169 -1.52 -2.29 2.34
CA TYR A 169 -0.80 -1.18 1.70
C TYR A 169 -0.12 -1.67 0.40
N MET A 170 -0.04 -0.82 -0.64
CA MET A 170 0.63 -1.11 -1.92
C MET A 170 1.52 0.06 -2.36
N LEU A 171 2.74 -0.22 -2.82
CA LEU A 171 3.74 0.73 -3.33
C LEU A 171 4.34 0.22 -4.65
N ALA A 172 4.63 1.09 -5.62
CA ALA A 172 5.29 0.75 -6.90
C ALA A 172 6.16 1.90 -7.47
N ALA A 173 7.29 1.56 -8.13
CA ALA A 173 8.23 2.47 -8.84
C ALA A 173 8.74 1.84 -10.17
N ALA A 174 9.40 2.58 -11.06
CA ALA A 174 9.61 2.24 -12.49
C ALA A 174 10.99 1.61 -12.89
N ASN A 175 10.97 0.82 -13.99
CA ASN A 175 12.01 -0.04 -14.64
C ASN A 175 12.52 -1.26 -13.85
N LEU A 176 12.76 -1.10 -12.55
CA LEU A 176 12.79 -2.19 -11.59
C LEU A 176 11.54 -1.99 -10.74
N LYS A 177 10.58 -2.91 -10.84
CA LYS A 177 9.35 -2.79 -10.06
C LYS A 177 9.35 -3.76 -8.91
N ARG A 178 8.70 -3.35 -7.84
CA ARG A 178 8.36 -4.22 -6.72
C ARG A 178 6.90 -3.95 -6.38
N TYR A 179 6.13 -5.01 -6.29
CA TYR A 179 4.80 -4.99 -5.72
C TYR A 179 4.89 -5.59 -4.34
N ASN A 180 4.27 -4.94 -3.38
CA ASN A 180 4.37 -5.33 -1.99
C ASN A 180 3.03 -5.13 -1.29
N PHE A 181 2.58 -6.17 -0.61
CA PHE A 181 1.55 -6.08 0.39
C PHE A 181 2.15 -6.15 1.79
N GLU A 182 1.59 -5.36 2.69
CA GLU A 182 1.81 -5.47 4.12
C GLU A 182 0.54 -5.99 4.75
N THR A 183 0.57 -7.25 5.17
CA THR A 183 -0.59 -7.92 5.72
C THR A 183 -0.22 -8.66 7.00
N SER A 184 -1.22 -8.90 7.82
CA SER A 184 -1.14 -9.78 8.99
C SER A 184 -1.01 -11.27 8.67
N LEU A 185 -1.02 -11.66 7.40
CA LEU A 185 -0.74 -13.03 7.03
C LEU A 185 0.75 -13.34 7.16
N ASP A 186 1.61 -12.31 7.16
CA ASP A 186 3.04 -12.41 7.42
C ASP A 186 3.33 -12.19 8.93
N PRO A 187 3.77 -13.23 9.67
CA PRO A 187 4.13 -13.07 11.08
C PRO A 187 5.32 -12.12 11.32
N ALA A 188 6.10 -11.80 10.28
CA ALA A 188 7.24 -10.89 10.35
C ALA A 188 6.92 -9.46 9.90
N VAL A 189 5.65 -9.11 9.65
CA VAL A 189 5.24 -7.82 9.07
C VAL A 189 5.83 -6.60 9.80
N SER A 190 5.91 -6.62 11.14
CA SER A 190 6.45 -5.52 11.93
C SER A 190 7.97 -5.37 11.83
N LYS A 191 8.69 -6.43 11.45
CA LYS A 191 10.15 -6.45 11.31
C LYS A 191 10.62 -6.13 9.90
N LYS A 192 9.71 -6.17 8.92
CA LYS A 192 9.97 -6.01 7.48
C LYS A 192 10.83 -4.81 7.11
N HIS A 193 10.72 -3.71 7.84
CA HIS A 193 11.51 -2.49 7.61
C HIS A 193 12.38 -2.07 8.80
N GLN A 194 12.44 -2.87 9.87
CA GLN A 194 13.18 -2.54 11.07
C GLN A 194 14.55 -3.24 11.08
N GLY A 195 15.54 -2.68 11.78
CA GLY A 195 16.83 -3.36 12.01
C GLY A 195 17.85 -3.28 10.87
N TYR A 196 17.50 -2.70 9.71
CA TYR A 196 18.42 -2.55 8.57
C TYR A 196 19.31 -1.29 8.62
N GLY A 197 19.03 -0.34 9.52
CA GLY A 197 19.82 0.89 9.65
C GLY A 197 19.60 1.92 8.52
N PHE A 198 18.47 1.84 7.82
CA PHE A 198 18.04 2.86 6.86
C PHE A 198 17.14 3.90 7.55
N PRO A 199 17.34 5.21 7.29
CA PRO A 199 16.52 6.26 7.87
C PRO A 199 15.11 6.33 7.26
N LEU A 200 14.96 5.87 6.00
CA LEU A 200 13.70 5.91 5.25
C LEU A 200 13.36 4.52 4.71
N HIS A 201 12.07 4.14 4.79
CA HIS A 201 11.59 2.86 4.24
C HIS A 201 11.86 2.75 2.74
N GLN A 202 11.67 3.84 1.98
CA GLN A 202 11.92 3.85 0.54
C GLN A 202 13.37 3.48 0.20
N GLU A 203 14.34 4.01 0.96
CA GLU A 203 15.76 3.75 0.75
C GLU A 203 16.10 2.27 0.99
N LEU A 204 15.52 1.67 2.04
CA LEU A 204 15.62 0.23 2.29
C LEU A 204 15.03 -0.57 1.12
N GLU A 205 13.81 -0.24 0.69
CA GLU A 205 13.11 -1.00 -0.34
C GLU A 205 13.80 -0.95 -1.71
N ASP A 206 14.37 0.20 -2.08
CA ASP A 206 15.15 0.36 -3.31
C ASP A 206 16.43 -0.50 -3.24
N ASN A 207 17.10 -0.52 -2.09
CA ASN A 207 18.30 -1.33 -1.87
C ASN A 207 17.99 -2.84 -1.80
N MET A 208 16.85 -3.24 -1.23
CA MET A 208 16.36 -4.63 -1.30
C MET A 208 16.14 -5.07 -2.76
N LEU A 209 15.53 -4.22 -3.58
CA LEU A 209 15.27 -4.52 -4.98
C LEU A 209 16.57 -4.68 -5.79
N LYS A 210 17.58 -3.82 -5.54
CA LYS A 210 18.93 -4.00 -6.09
C LYS A 210 19.52 -5.34 -5.68
N LEU A 211 19.49 -5.70 -4.39
CA LEU A 211 20.01 -6.98 -3.91
C LEU A 211 19.31 -8.17 -4.59
N PHE A 212 17.98 -8.15 -4.72
CA PHE A 212 17.23 -9.21 -5.41
C PHE A 212 17.61 -9.34 -6.89
N TYR A 213 17.86 -8.21 -7.56
CA TYR A 213 18.36 -8.20 -8.93
C TYR A 213 19.74 -8.88 -9.02
N LEU A 214 20.67 -8.53 -8.14
CA LEU A 214 22.03 -9.09 -8.12
C LEU A 214 22.02 -10.59 -7.86
N ILE A 215 21.28 -11.05 -6.85
CA ILE A 215 21.11 -12.48 -6.52
C ILE A 215 20.57 -13.23 -7.74
N LYS A 216 19.49 -12.71 -8.36
CA LYS A 216 18.85 -13.37 -9.51
C LYS A 216 19.78 -13.42 -10.73
N LYS A 217 20.61 -12.40 -10.92
CA LYS A 217 21.56 -12.30 -12.05
C LYS A 217 22.91 -12.96 -11.77
N LYS A 218 23.14 -13.44 -10.55
CA LYS A 218 24.43 -13.96 -10.09
C LYS A 218 25.56 -12.95 -10.32
N ILE A 219 25.25 -11.67 -10.11
CA ILE A 219 26.23 -10.59 -10.15
C ILE A 219 26.81 -10.48 -8.74
N ASP A 220 28.13 -10.43 -8.66
CA ASP A 220 28.83 -10.26 -7.39
C ASP A 220 28.51 -8.87 -6.81
N PRO A 221 27.97 -8.77 -5.58
CA PRO A 221 27.72 -7.50 -4.92
C PRO A 221 28.95 -6.59 -4.86
N GLU A 222 30.17 -7.12 -4.87
CA GLU A 222 31.41 -6.32 -4.87
C GLU A 222 31.63 -5.55 -6.19
N THR A 223 30.95 -5.96 -7.27
CA THR A 223 31.07 -5.33 -8.60
C THR A 223 30.11 -4.15 -8.82
N VAL A 224 29.30 -3.83 -7.82
CA VAL A 224 28.26 -2.81 -7.87
C VAL A 224 28.18 -2.05 -6.55
N ASP A 225 27.75 -0.79 -6.59
CA ASP A 225 27.56 0.03 -5.39
C ASP A 225 26.28 -0.38 -4.64
N LEU A 226 26.32 -1.55 -3.98
CA LEU A 226 25.30 -2.00 -3.04
C LEU A 226 25.67 -1.54 -1.63
N ASP A 227 24.73 -0.89 -0.96
CA ASP A 227 24.95 -0.42 0.41
C ASP A 227 25.29 -1.58 1.36
N ALA A 228 26.40 -1.46 2.08
CA ALA A 228 26.89 -2.50 3.00
C ALA A 228 25.87 -2.86 4.10
N ARG A 229 24.92 -1.97 4.42
CA ARG A 229 23.79 -2.25 5.32
C ARG A 229 22.93 -3.40 4.79
N MET A 230 22.76 -3.53 3.47
CA MET A 230 22.01 -4.65 2.89
C MET A 230 22.71 -5.98 3.04
N ILE A 231 24.03 -6.01 2.84
CA ILE A 231 24.82 -7.24 2.98
C ILE A 231 24.75 -7.71 4.44
N LYS A 232 24.91 -6.80 5.40
CA LYS A 232 24.73 -7.08 6.83
C LYS A 232 23.31 -7.50 7.21
N GLY A 233 22.31 -7.03 6.45
CA GLY A 233 20.90 -7.33 6.64
C GLY A 233 20.41 -8.65 6.04
N ILE A 234 21.26 -9.41 5.33
CA ILE A 234 20.86 -10.70 4.72
C ILE A 234 20.23 -11.67 5.73
N PRO A 235 20.78 -11.89 6.94
CA PRO A 235 20.16 -12.78 7.93
C PRO A 235 18.73 -12.36 8.31
N LEU A 236 18.46 -11.05 8.34
CA LEU A 236 17.13 -10.53 8.63
C LEU A 236 16.18 -10.70 7.43
N LEU A 237 16.69 -10.61 6.19
CA LEU A 237 15.90 -10.96 5.00
C LEU A 237 15.53 -12.45 4.96
N GLU A 238 16.41 -13.32 5.44
CA GLU A 238 16.13 -14.75 5.63
C GLU A 238 15.09 -14.97 6.73
N GLU A 239 15.25 -14.32 7.90
CA GLU A 239 14.28 -14.35 8.99
C GLU A 239 12.90 -13.84 8.54
N CYS A 240 12.85 -12.81 7.69
CA CYS A 240 11.61 -12.27 7.14
C CYS A 240 11.12 -13.02 5.88
N GLY A 241 11.79 -14.09 5.46
CA GLY A 241 11.34 -14.94 4.34
C GLY A 241 11.48 -14.35 2.94
N PHE A 242 12.16 -13.20 2.78
CA PHE A 242 12.42 -12.59 1.47
C PHE A 242 13.37 -13.43 0.63
N ILE A 243 14.38 -14.01 1.29
CA ILE A 243 15.40 -14.87 0.69
C ILE A 243 15.42 -16.16 1.50
N THR A 244 15.61 -17.29 0.84
CA THR A 244 15.95 -18.56 1.46
C THR A 244 17.07 -19.22 0.68
N THR A 245 17.69 -20.25 1.26
CA THR A 245 18.72 -21.08 0.62
C THR A 245 18.28 -21.73 -0.69
N GLU A 246 16.97 -21.94 -0.89
CA GLU A 246 16.41 -22.61 -2.07
C GLU A 246 15.57 -21.69 -2.97
N ASN A 247 14.99 -20.60 -2.43
CA ASN A 247 14.01 -19.76 -3.12
C ASN A 247 14.06 -18.29 -2.64
N GLY A 248 13.54 -17.38 -3.45
CA GLY A 248 13.32 -15.98 -3.05
C GLY A 248 11.86 -15.57 -3.20
N ILE A 249 11.57 -14.28 -3.04
CA ILE A 249 10.32 -13.71 -3.55
C ILE A 249 10.16 -14.02 -5.05
N PRO A 250 8.92 -14.17 -5.56
CA PRO A 250 8.69 -14.32 -6.99
C PRO A 250 9.31 -13.15 -7.78
N VAL A 251 10.01 -13.49 -8.86
CA VAL A 251 10.55 -12.52 -9.82
C VAL A 251 9.92 -12.80 -11.18
N LEU A 252 9.25 -11.79 -11.73
CA LEU A 252 8.63 -11.84 -13.06
C LEU A 252 9.43 -11.01 -14.06
N THR A 253 9.49 -11.46 -15.31
CA THR A 253 9.80 -10.57 -16.45
C THR A 253 8.63 -9.62 -16.71
N HIS A 254 8.84 -8.53 -17.44
CA HIS A 254 7.74 -7.62 -17.81
C HIS A 254 6.66 -8.31 -18.64
N ARG A 255 7.01 -9.33 -19.43
CA ARG A 255 6.02 -10.15 -20.16
C ARG A 255 5.17 -10.99 -19.19
N GLN A 256 5.82 -11.64 -18.22
CA GLN A 256 5.12 -12.44 -17.21
C GLN A 256 4.28 -11.57 -16.28
N GLU A 257 4.77 -10.38 -15.92
CA GLU A 257 4.02 -9.35 -15.18
C GLU A 257 2.71 -9.03 -15.90
N LYS A 258 2.76 -8.72 -17.20
CA LYS A 258 1.56 -8.41 -17.99
C LYS A 258 0.55 -9.55 -17.96
N LEU A 259 1.01 -10.79 -18.20
CA LEU A 259 0.15 -11.98 -18.13
C LEU A 259 -0.42 -12.19 -16.73
N PHE A 260 0.39 -12.04 -15.69
CA PHE A 260 -0.04 -12.16 -14.30
C PHE A 260 -1.16 -11.16 -13.97
N PHE A 261 -0.98 -9.88 -14.31
CA PHE A 261 -2.01 -8.87 -14.07
C PHE A 261 -3.20 -8.96 -15.04
N GLU A 262 -3.08 -9.62 -16.19
CA GLU A 262 -4.24 -9.99 -17.00
C GLU A 262 -5.12 -11.02 -16.29
N ILE A 263 -4.51 -12.05 -15.67
CA ILE A 263 -5.21 -13.04 -14.84
C ILE A 263 -5.91 -12.33 -13.66
N CYS A 264 -5.19 -11.46 -12.95
CA CYS A 264 -5.77 -10.65 -11.86
C CYS A 264 -6.99 -9.86 -12.34
N ARG A 265 -6.85 -9.08 -13.43
CA ARG A 265 -7.90 -8.17 -13.92
C ARG A 265 -9.18 -8.89 -14.33
N LYS A 266 -9.07 -10.06 -14.96
CA LYS A 266 -10.25 -10.89 -15.30
C LYS A 266 -11.02 -11.26 -14.03
N ALA A 267 -10.33 -11.76 -13.01
CA ALA A 267 -10.96 -12.17 -11.76
C ALA A 267 -11.47 -11.00 -10.93
N GLN A 268 -10.70 -9.90 -10.87
CA GLN A 268 -11.10 -8.64 -10.22
C GLN A 268 -12.40 -8.10 -10.80
N LYS A 269 -12.53 -8.11 -12.14
CA LYS A 269 -13.76 -7.68 -12.80
C LYS A 269 -14.96 -8.54 -12.40
N VAL A 270 -14.83 -9.87 -12.44
CA VAL A 270 -15.93 -10.78 -12.07
C VAL A 270 -16.31 -10.60 -10.59
N PHE A 271 -15.32 -10.57 -9.70
CA PHE A 271 -15.55 -10.31 -8.28
C PHE A 271 -16.24 -8.96 -8.06
N GLY A 272 -15.70 -7.90 -8.65
CA GLY A 272 -16.23 -6.55 -8.53
C GLY A 272 -17.66 -6.42 -9.06
N ASP A 273 -17.98 -7.05 -10.20
CA ASP A 273 -19.33 -7.08 -10.75
C ASP A 273 -20.31 -7.81 -9.82
N ASN A 274 -19.90 -8.94 -9.23
CA ASN A 274 -20.75 -9.76 -8.35
C ASN A 274 -20.99 -9.12 -6.97
N VAL A 275 -20.05 -8.31 -6.46
CA VAL A 275 -20.15 -7.68 -5.13
C VAL A 275 -20.67 -6.24 -5.18
N ARG A 276 -20.72 -5.62 -6.36
CA ARG A 276 -21.06 -4.20 -6.55
C ARG A 276 -22.37 -3.80 -5.88
N GLU A 277 -23.48 -4.43 -6.25
CA GLU A 277 -24.79 -4.02 -5.74
C GLU A 277 -24.92 -4.27 -4.23
N PRO A 278 -24.55 -5.45 -3.68
CA PRO A 278 -24.51 -5.66 -2.24
C PRO A 278 -23.66 -4.63 -1.49
N LEU A 279 -22.45 -4.34 -2.00
CA LEU A 279 -21.53 -3.39 -1.36
C LEU A 279 -22.05 -1.96 -1.46
N ALA A 280 -22.67 -1.58 -2.59
CA ALA A 280 -23.31 -0.28 -2.74
C ALA A 280 -24.44 -0.09 -1.74
N GLN A 281 -25.28 -1.11 -1.56
CA GLN A 281 -26.36 -1.07 -0.57
C GLN A 281 -25.83 -0.99 0.87
N TYR A 282 -24.78 -1.75 1.18
CA TYR A 282 -24.10 -1.67 2.48
C TYR A 282 -23.53 -0.25 2.72
N CYS A 283 -22.84 0.32 1.74
CA CYS A 283 -22.25 1.65 1.82
C CYS A 283 -23.29 2.78 1.90
N LYS A 284 -24.54 2.58 1.47
CA LYS A 284 -25.61 3.60 1.62
C LYS A 284 -25.95 3.85 3.10
N THR A 285 -25.95 2.81 3.92
CA THR A 285 -26.29 2.91 5.36
C THR A 285 -25.06 3.07 6.25
N HIS A 286 -23.87 2.71 5.78
CA HIS A 286 -22.63 2.75 6.54
C HIS A 286 -21.73 3.91 6.09
N ARG A 287 -22.10 5.12 6.49
CA ARG A 287 -21.35 6.36 6.16
C ARG A 287 -21.01 7.14 7.42
N LYS A 288 -19.80 7.67 7.47
CA LYS A 288 -19.39 8.58 8.53
C LYS A 288 -20.12 9.91 8.35
N GLU A 289 -20.74 10.35 9.43
CA GLU A 289 -21.24 11.71 9.57
C GLU A 289 -20.04 12.65 9.68
N ILE A 290 -20.11 13.76 8.95
CA ILE A 290 -19.07 14.77 8.92
C ILE A 290 -19.68 16.13 9.26
N PRO A 291 -18.89 17.02 9.88
CA PRO A 291 -19.33 18.38 10.18
C PRO A 291 -19.91 19.08 8.94
N PRO A 292 -21.05 19.80 9.05
CA PRO A 292 -21.76 20.35 7.89
C PRO A 292 -20.95 21.30 7.02
N HIS A 293 -19.88 21.90 7.56
CA HIS A 293 -19.01 22.81 6.83
C HIS A 293 -18.01 22.08 5.90
N LEU A 294 -17.81 20.77 6.06
CA LEU A 294 -16.96 19.96 5.18
C LEU A 294 -17.71 19.60 3.89
N LYS A 295 -17.40 20.31 2.81
CA LYS A 295 -18.05 20.10 1.50
C LYS A 295 -17.19 19.34 0.49
N SER A 296 -15.88 19.29 0.71
CA SER A 296 -14.88 18.72 -0.20
C SER A 296 -14.63 17.22 -0.01
N VAL A 297 -15.16 16.61 1.07
CA VAL A 297 -14.90 15.21 1.41
C VAL A 297 -15.60 14.28 0.40
N PRO A 298 -14.85 13.44 -0.34
CA PRO A 298 -15.44 12.47 -1.27
C PRO A 298 -16.24 11.39 -0.55
N GLU A 299 -17.22 10.81 -1.23
CA GLU A 299 -18.08 9.76 -0.68
C GLU A 299 -17.25 8.55 -0.18
N GLN A 300 -16.24 8.13 -0.95
CA GLN A 300 -15.33 7.06 -0.54
C GLN A 300 -14.71 7.31 0.82
N LYS A 301 -14.30 8.54 1.13
CA LYS A 301 -13.69 8.84 2.43
C LYS A 301 -14.71 8.77 3.56
N ARG A 302 -16.00 8.89 3.29
CA ARG A 302 -17.04 8.72 4.31
C ARG A 302 -17.36 7.26 4.59
N THR A 303 -17.20 6.36 3.61
CA THR A 303 -17.49 4.93 3.75
C THR A 303 -16.26 4.10 4.11
N MET A 304 -15.06 4.53 3.72
CA MET A 304 -13.77 3.83 3.88
C MET A 304 -13.54 3.15 5.25
N PRO A 305 -13.78 3.76 6.43
CA PRO A 305 -13.54 3.06 7.70
C PRO A 305 -14.55 1.94 7.99
N TYR A 306 -15.69 1.91 7.31
CA TYR A 306 -16.81 0.99 7.58
C TYR A 306 -16.97 -0.09 6.51
N GLU A 307 -16.31 0.07 5.36
CA GLU A 307 -16.33 -0.90 4.26
C GLU A 307 -15.65 -2.23 4.64
N PRO A 308 -16.21 -3.38 4.23
CA PRO A 308 -15.47 -4.64 4.22
C PRO A 308 -14.18 -4.49 3.42
N ASN A 309 -13.06 -4.98 3.97
CA ASN A 309 -11.76 -4.86 3.31
C ASN A 309 -11.32 -6.19 2.67
N GLY A 310 -10.37 -6.10 1.73
CA GLY A 310 -9.89 -7.27 0.98
C GLY A 310 -9.28 -8.37 1.87
N MET A 311 -8.73 -8.02 3.04
CA MET A 311 -8.20 -9.01 3.97
C MET A 311 -9.28 -9.89 4.59
N MET A 312 -10.49 -9.35 4.82
CA MET A 312 -11.62 -10.17 5.27
C MET A 312 -11.95 -11.26 4.24
N PHE A 313 -12.02 -10.91 2.95
CA PHE A 313 -12.24 -11.88 1.87
C PHE A 313 -11.09 -12.88 1.73
N ALA A 314 -9.83 -12.42 1.85
CA ALA A 314 -8.67 -13.29 1.83
C ALA A 314 -8.68 -14.31 2.98
N TYR A 315 -9.03 -13.88 4.20
CA TYR A 315 -9.19 -14.78 5.34
C TYR A 315 -10.32 -15.78 5.15
N GLU A 316 -11.41 -15.34 4.54
CA GLU A 316 -12.55 -16.21 4.25
C GLU A 316 -12.17 -17.30 3.23
N ALA A 317 -11.44 -16.95 2.17
CA ALA A 317 -10.90 -17.93 1.23
C ALA A 317 -9.93 -18.93 1.90
N ILE A 318 -9.09 -18.45 2.83
CA ILE A 318 -8.23 -19.34 3.64
C ILE A 318 -9.07 -20.27 4.52
N ARG A 319 -10.10 -19.74 5.20
CA ARG A 319 -10.99 -20.51 6.07
C ARG A 319 -11.71 -21.62 5.32
N GLN A 320 -12.10 -21.35 4.08
CA GLN A 320 -12.72 -22.32 3.18
C GLN A 320 -11.72 -23.22 2.42
N GLY A 321 -10.42 -23.12 2.74
CA GLY A 321 -9.40 -24.03 2.21
C GLY A 321 -8.93 -23.75 0.79
N VAL A 322 -9.22 -22.57 0.23
CA VAL A 322 -8.78 -22.18 -1.13
C VAL A 322 -7.26 -22.00 -1.18
N GLN A 323 -6.68 -21.44 -0.12
CA GLN A 323 -5.24 -21.22 0.02
C GLN A 323 -4.78 -21.65 1.43
N PRO A 324 -3.67 -22.42 1.57
CA PRO A 324 -3.20 -22.87 2.87
C PRO A 324 -2.48 -21.75 3.65
N ARG A 325 -2.88 -21.54 4.92
CA ARG A 325 -2.19 -20.64 5.85
C ARG A 325 -1.22 -21.40 6.74
N ASN A 326 0.08 -21.13 6.58
CA ASN A 326 1.11 -21.58 7.51
C ASN A 326 1.34 -20.48 8.55
N LEU A 327 0.97 -20.74 9.81
CA LEU A 327 0.97 -19.73 10.89
C LEU A 327 2.36 -19.32 11.39
N GLY A 328 3.42 -20.05 11.03
CA GLY A 328 4.78 -19.80 11.53
C GLY A 328 5.83 -19.54 10.46
N TYR A 329 5.47 -19.56 9.17
CA TYR A 329 6.44 -19.34 8.10
C TYR A 329 6.29 -17.94 7.52
N PRO A 330 7.32 -17.07 7.62
CA PRO A 330 7.30 -15.74 7.02
C PRO A 330 7.27 -15.88 5.50
N CYS A 331 6.27 -15.24 4.89
CA CYS A 331 6.01 -15.31 3.47
C CYS A 331 5.60 -13.90 3.02
N PRO A 332 6.59 -13.01 2.83
CA PRO A 332 6.29 -11.63 2.50
C PRO A 332 5.56 -11.61 1.17
N GLU A 333 4.44 -10.91 1.12
CA GLU A 333 3.60 -10.81 -0.07
C GLU A 333 4.18 -9.78 -1.04
N THR A 334 5.37 -10.10 -1.53
CA THR A 334 6.20 -9.25 -2.37
C THR A 334 6.52 -9.97 -3.68
N VAL A 335 6.43 -9.23 -4.79
CA VAL A 335 6.82 -9.68 -6.13
C VAL A 335 7.75 -8.63 -6.73
N ALA A 336 8.87 -9.06 -7.31
CA ALA A 336 9.74 -8.17 -8.07
C ALA A 336 9.53 -8.37 -9.58
N VAL A 337 9.73 -7.30 -10.35
CA VAL A 337 9.69 -7.34 -11.82
C VAL A 337 10.95 -6.71 -12.39
N PHE A 338 11.65 -7.50 -13.18
CA PHE A 338 12.78 -7.06 -14.00
C PHE A 338 13.07 -8.10 -15.08
N ASP A 339 13.50 -7.64 -16.25
CA ASP A 339 13.86 -8.54 -17.34
C ASP A 339 15.27 -9.12 -17.14
N GLU A 340 15.53 -10.23 -17.84
CA GLU A 340 16.91 -10.58 -18.14
C GLU A 340 17.43 -9.60 -19.18
N PRO A 341 18.66 -9.04 -19.02
CA PRO A 341 19.24 -8.31 -20.12
C PRO A 341 19.25 -9.25 -21.32
N ALA A 342 18.80 -8.75 -22.48
CA ALA A 342 19.04 -9.43 -23.73
C ALA A 342 20.56 -9.53 -23.87
N ILE A 343 21.14 -10.66 -23.46
CA ILE A 343 22.50 -11.00 -23.84
C ILE A 343 22.41 -11.28 -25.33
N SER A 344 22.43 -10.22 -26.14
CA SER A 344 22.98 -10.28 -27.47
C SER A 344 24.48 -10.53 -27.27
N LEU A 345 24.84 -11.78 -27.00
CA LEU A 345 26.09 -12.31 -27.49
C LEU A 345 25.96 -12.30 -29.03
N ARG A 346 26.09 -11.11 -29.62
CA ARG A 346 26.66 -10.99 -30.95
C ARG A 346 28.08 -11.51 -30.76
N THR A 347 28.23 -12.81 -30.89
CA THR A 347 29.48 -13.41 -31.33
C THR A 347 29.71 -12.86 -32.74
N LYS A 348 30.19 -11.62 -32.84
CA LYS A 348 30.95 -11.21 -34.00
C LYS A 348 32.21 -12.08 -33.94
N LYS A 349 32.16 -13.24 -34.59
CA LYS A 349 33.36 -13.88 -35.10
C LYS A 349 33.98 -12.89 -36.08
N HIS A 350 34.87 -12.03 -35.59
CA HIS A 350 35.88 -11.44 -36.45
C HIS A 350 37.06 -12.40 -36.43
N SER A 351 37.10 -13.26 -37.43
CA SER A 351 38.31 -13.96 -37.82
C SER A 351 39.22 -12.91 -38.47
N VAL A 352 40.27 -12.51 -37.77
CA VAL A 352 41.48 -11.99 -38.40
C VAL A 352 42.67 -12.69 -37.74
N ASN A 353 43.26 -13.62 -38.47
CA ASN A 353 44.59 -14.23 -38.27
C ASN A 353 44.91 -14.92 -36.92
N GLY A 354 44.04 -15.84 -36.48
CA GLY A 354 44.48 -17.12 -35.92
C GLY A 354 45.33 -17.16 -34.65
N LYS A 355 45.40 -16.12 -33.81
CA LYS A 355 46.02 -16.20 -32.48
C LYS A 355 45.23 -15.39 -31.43
N THR A 356 44.85 -16.06 -30.35
CA THR A 356 44.18 -15.50 -29.17
C THR A 356 45.24 -14.98 -28.19
N ILE A 357 45.21 -13.68 -27.87
CA ILE A 357 45.87 -13.10 -26.70
C ILE A 357 44.84 -12.17 -26.05
N PRO A 358 44.47 -12.34 -24.76
CA PRO A 358 43.72 -11.32 -24.04
C PRO A 358 44.70 -10.24 -23.59
N GLN A 359 44.60 -9.05 -24.16
CA GLN A 359 45.10 -7.82 -23.53
C GLN A 359 43.93 -7.07 -22.89
N ILE A 360 44.13 -6.73 -21.62
CA ILE A 360 43.36 -5.78 -20.84
C ILE A 360 43.91 -4.39 -21.18
N GLU A 361 43.07 -3.45 -21.60
CA GLU A 361 43.38 -2.01 -21.52
C GLU A 361 42.08 -1.22 -21.22
N ASP A 362 41.99 -0.79 -19.97
CA ASP A 362 41.83 0.58 -19.48
C ASP A 362 41.07 1.66 -20.28
N LEU A 363 40.36 2.48 -19.48
CA LEU A 363 39.86 3.86 -19.71
C LEU A 363 38.55 3.96 -20.51
N ALA A 364 37.57 4.81 -20.15
CA ALA A 364 37.59 6.05 -19.39
C ALA A 364 36.21 6.32 -18.76
#